data_AF-A0A8S1LYQ5-F1
#
_entry.id   AF-A0A8S1LYQ5-F1
#
_cell.length_a   1.000
_cell.length_b   1.000
_cell.length_c   1.000
_cell.angle_alpha   90.00
_cell.angle_beta   90.00
_cell.angle_gamma   90.00
#
_symmetry.space_group_name_H-M   'P 1'
#
loop_
_entity.id
_entity.type
_entity.pdbx_description
1 polymer ?
#
loop_
_entity_poly.entity_id
_entity_poly.type
_entity_poly.pdbx_seq_one_letter_code
_entity_poly.pdbx_strand_id
1 'polypeptide(L)'
;MNNKKDQNLTAQGTQIKGAAKQPTHQVQQQKPAQSHPVQHQPANKQQQQQKPTTQHPTNTKTQTKQQPQQQQQQQAKPQQQQQQQQQVQQVAPKKLEPKRTIKLQAMLGAMDQDKEEGKISFLIDKTGNAYTFFKYKGTIIDISSFVITEQNQGKNHEENVEKARKCVVYGLEAGDNLVFSTDIATTNLNEFFKSDWYKPEAIFNYEEITNPKYFRAHLLKPEEDKDGFGNKGQFWPKKELHIALLYTQKEGEFDFEQHLNKLGLDKLKNQFIVTIIED
;
A
#
# COMPACT_ATOMS: atom_id res chain seq x y z
N MET A 1 26.76 37.62 -53.25
CA MET A 1 27.69 36.52 -53.59
C MET A 1 27.13 35.24 -53.01
N ASN A 2 26.92 34.26 -53.88
CA ASN A 2 26.33 32.95 -53.62
C ASN A 2 27.21 32.09 -52.68
N ASN A 3 26.59 31.29 -51.81
CA ASN A 3 26.78 29.84 -51.85
C ASN A 3 25.73 29.09 -51.02
N LYS A 4 24.83 28.42 -51.74
CA LYS A 4 24.08 27.25 -51.29
C LYS A 4 25.02 26.05 -51.28
N LYS A 5 24.90 25.16 -50.28
CA LYS A 5 25.19 23.73 -50.44
C LYS A 5 24.19 22.93 -49.61
N ASP A 6 23.19 22.44 -50.32
CA ASP A 6 22.33 21.33 -49.94
C ASP A 6 23.16 20.04 -49.86
N GLN A 7 22.93 19.22 -48.84
CA GLN A 7 23.24 17.79 -48.89
C GLN A 7 21.99 16.98 -48.55
N ASN A 8 21.57 16.25 -49.59
CA ASN A 8 20.50 15.28 -49.65
C ASN A 8 21.00 13.96 -49.03
N LEU A 9 20.26 13.39 -48.08
CA LEU A 9 20.48 12.03 -47.58
C LEU A 9 19.27 11.17 -47.92
N THR A 10 19.44 10.39 -48.98
CA THR A 10 18.51 9.38 -49.48
C THR A 10 18.62 8.12 -48.63
N ALA A 11 17.58 7.79 -47.86
CA ALA A 11 17.47 6.48 -47.20
C ALA A 11 16.68 5.52 -48.10
N GLN A 12 17.38 4.52 -48.64
CA GLN A 12 16.80 3.41 -49.39
C GLN A 12 16.12 2.43 -48.43
N GLY A 13 14.86 2.10 -48.71
CA GLY A 13 14.09 1.09 -48.00
C GLY A 13 14.45 -0.33 -48.46
N THR A 14 14.71 -1.21 -47.49
CA THR A 14 14.84 -2.65 -47.70
C THR A 14 13.57 -3.33 -47.23
N GLN A 15 12.75 -3.81 -48.18
CA GLN A 15 11.63 -4.70 -47.90
C GLN A 15 12.15 -6.11 -47.63
N ILE A 16 11.94 -6.63 -46.42
CA ILE A 16 12.14 -8.05 -46.11
C ILE A 16 10.77 -8.73 -46.06
N LYS A 17 10.42 -9.45 -47.14
CA LYS A 17 9.35 -10.44 -47.14
C LYS A 17 9.92 -11.77 -46.63
N GLY A 18 9.51 -12.18 -45.43
CA GLY A 18 9.83 -13.50 -44.88
C GLY A 18 8.59 -14.10 -44.21
N ALA A 19 7.92 -15.01 -44.92
CA ALA A 19 6.84 -15.82 -44.37
C ALA A 19 7.44 -16.95 -43.52
N ALA A 20 7.36 -16.85 -42.20
CA ALA A 20 7.74 -17.92 -41.29
C ALA A 20 6.51 -18.80 -40.98
N LYS A 21 6.56 -20.06 -41.42
CA LYS A 21 5.61 -21.12 -41.05
C LYS A 21 5.76 -21.41 -39.55
N GLN A 22 4.64 -21.38 -38.82
CA GLN A 22 4.58 -21.81 -37.42
C GLN A 22 4.79 -23.33 -37.32
N PRO A 23 5.62 -23.81 -36.37
CA PRO A 23 5.68 -25.24 -36.05
C PRO A 23 4.52 -25.62 -35.12
N THR A 24 3.77 -26.64 -35.54
CA THR A 24 2.73 -27.31 -34.77
C THR A 24 3.38 -28.10 -33.63
N HIS A 25 3.24 -27.65 -32.39
CA HIS A 25 3.63 -28.45 -31.22
C HIS A 25 2.50 -29.45 -30.89
N GLN A 26 2.75 -30.73 -31.14
CA GLN A 26 1.97 -31.82 -30.57
C GLN A 26 2.27 -31.91 -29.07
N VAL A 27 1.24 -31.69 -28.25
CA VAL A 27 1.29 -31.92 -26.80
C VAL A 27 1.13 -33.43 -26.56
N GLN A 28 2.24 -34.09 -26.21
CA GLN A 28 2.22 -35.48 -25.76
C GLN A 28 1.80 -35.50 -24.28
N GLN A 29 0.60 -36.02 -23.99
CA GLN A 29 0.09 -36.19 -22.65
C GLN A 29 0.94 -37.24 -21.90
N GLN A 30 1.70 -36.78 -20.90
CA GLN A 30 2.36 -37.67 -19.94
C GLN A 30 1.38 -38.06 -18.83
N LYS A 31 1.29 -39.37 -18.61
CA LYS A 31 0.50 -40.06 -17.60
C LYS A 31 1.04 -39.73 -16.20
N PRO A 32 0.20 -39.39 -15.20
CA PRO A 32 0.68 -39.17 -13.84
C PRO A 32 1.11 -40.48 -13.19
N ALA A 33 2.32 -40.48 -12.61
CA ALA A 33 2.83 -41.56 -11.78
C ALA A 33 2.12 -41.56 -10.41
N GLN A 34 1.69 -42.74 -9.99
CA GLN A 34 1.07 -42.97 -8.68
C GLN A 34 2.13 -42.77 -7.57
N SER A 35 1.88 -41.82 -6.67
CA SER A 35 2.65 -41.61 -5.45
C SER A 35 2.11 -42.50 -4.32
N HIS A 36 2.95 -43.35 -3.76
CA HIS A 36 2.67 -44.10 -2.52
C HIS A 36 2.68 -43.18 -1.29
N PRO A 37 1.82 -43.41 -0.28
CA PRO A 37 1.83 -42.65 0.96
C PRO A 37 3.00 -43.06 1.86
N VAL A 38 3.81 -42.08 2.27
CA VAL A 38 4.85 -42.23 3.30
C VAL A 38 4.18 -42.15 4.67
N GLN A 39 4.31 -43.23 5.44
CA GLN A 39 3.79 -43.39 6.78
C GLN A 39 4.77 -42.76 7.78
N HIS A 40 4.43 -41.59 8.33
CA HIS A 40 5.20 -40.97 9.41
C HIS A 40 4.73 -41.47 10.79
N GLN A 41 5.63 -42.14 11.51
CA GLN A 41 5.51 -42.41 12.94
C GLN A 41 5.90 -41.15 13.75
N PRO A 42 5.16 -40.78 14.82
CA PRO A 42 5.60 -39.73 15.73
C PRO A 42 6.58 -40.28 16.78
N ALA A 43 7.78 -39.70 16.82
CA ALA A 43 8.76 -39.95 17.87
C ALA A 43 8.51 -39.02 19.07
N ASN A 44 8.32 -39.66 20.23
CA ASN A 44 8.33 -39.08 21.57
C ASN A 44 9.51 -38.14 21.81
N LYS A 45 9.24 -36.95 22.37
CA LYS A 45 10.22 -36.24 23.21
C LYS A 45 9.55 -35.77 24.50
N GLN A 46 9.95 -36.42 25.59
CA GLN A 46 9.86 -35.92 26.96
C GLN A 46 10.61 -34.59 27.06
N GLN A 47 9.99 -33.59 27.68
CA GLN A 47 10.72 -32.51 28.33
C GLN A 47 10.24 -32.33 29.76
N GLN A 48 11.23 -32.39 30.65
CA GLN A 48 11.16 -32.24 32.08
C GLN A 48 11.15 -30.77 32.49
N GLN A 49 10.49 -30.53 33.63
CA GLN A 49 10.84 -29.59 34.69
C GLN A 49 10.95 -28.10 34.36
N GLN A 50 9.97 -27.33 34.85
CA GLN A 50 10.25 -26.02 35.46
C GLN A 50 9.40 -25.82 36.73
N LYS A 51 10.07 -25.34 37.78
CA LYS A 51 9.56 -25.02 39.12
C LYS A 51 8.68 -23.75 39.09
N PRO A 52 7.61 -23.66 39.90
CA PRO A 52 7.04 -22.37 40.25
C PRO A 52 7.73 -21.79 41.50
N THR A 53 8.15 -20.53 41.40
CA THR A 53 8.63 -19.73 42.54
C THR A 53 7.54 -18.71 42.86
N THR A 54 7.07 -18.72 44.09
CA THR A 54 5.89 -17.99 44.56
C THR A 54 6.31 -16.82 45.45
N GLN A 55 5.80 -15.63 45.12
CA GLN A 55 5.43 -14.49 45.99
C GLN A 55 6.50 -13.78 46.84
N HIS A 56 6.65 -12.47 46.60
CA HIS A 56 6.17 -11.37 47.47
C HIS A 56 6.67 -10.00 46.95
N PRO A 57 5.80 -8.98 46.82
CA PRO A 57 6.22 -7.59 47.02
C PRO A 57 5.60 -7.01 48.29
N THR A 58 6.48 -6.47 49.14
CA THR A 58 6.19 -5.74 50.37
C THR A 58 5.80 -4.29 50.09
N ASN A 59 4.81 -3.84 50.85
CA ASN A 59 4.34 -2.46 51.03
C ASN A 59 5.45 -1.40 51.19
N THR A 60 5.26 -0.22 50.59
CA THR A 60 5.54 1.09 51.23
C THR A 60 4.66 2.16 50.55
N LYS A 61 3.50 2.53 51.09
CA LYS A 61 3.23 3.64 52.04
C LYS A 61 3.52 5.07 51.50
N THR A 62 2.42 5.85 51.44
CA THR A 62 2.29 7.29 51.80
C THR A 62 2.94 8.36 50.91
N GLN A 63 2.12 9.25 50.32
CA GLN A 63 1.85 10.57 50.91
C GLN A 63 0.78 11.37 50.14
N THR A 64 -0.27 11.68 50.88
CA THR A 64 -1.34 12.64 50.63
C THR A 64 -0.78 14.06 50.66
N LYS A 65 -1.08 14.89 49.65
CA LYS A 65 -1.05 16.35 49.80
C LYS A 65 -2.36 16.94 49.29
N GLN A 66 -3.18 17.31 50.27
CA GLN A 66 -4.31 18.22 50.16
C GLN A 66 -3.78 19.61 49.74
N GLN A 67 -4.50 20.28 48.85
CA GLN A 67 -4.45 21.74 48.73
C GLN A 67 -5.86 22.32 48.66
N PRO A 68 -6.05 23.54 49.18
CA PRO A 68 -7.33 24.02 49.65
C PRO A 68 -8.16 24.70 48.57
N GLN A 69 -9.46 24.55 48.73
CA GLN A 69 -10.49 25.41 48.17
C GLN A 69 -10.24 26.88 48.55
N GLN A 70 -10.25 27.77 47.57
CA GLN A 70 -10.65 29.15 47.78
C GLN A 70 -11.82 29.47 46.86
N GLN A 71 -12.97 29.61 47.52
CA GLN A 71 -14.14 30.29 47.02
C GLN A 71 -13.85 31.79 46.99
N GLN A 72 -14.04 32.44 45.85
CA GLN A 72 -14.40 33.86 45.82
C GLN A 72 -15.66 34.06 45.00
N GLN A 73 -16.58 34.75 45.65
CA GLN A 73 -17.93 35.09 45.23
C GLN A 73 -17.92 36.28 44.27
N GLN A 74 -18.93 36.26 43.40
CA GLN A 74 -19.73 37.40 42.92
C GLN A 74 -19.02 38.52 42.13
N GLN A 75 -19.45 38.66 40.87
CA GLN A 75 -20.20 39.85 40.46
C GLN A 75 -21.00 39.55 39.18
N ALA A 76 -22.32 39.68 39.30
CA ALA A 76 -23.25 39.67 38.18
C ALA A 76 -23.21 41.02 37.46
N LYS A 77 -22.96 41.01 36.15
CA LYS A 77 -23.26 42.12 35.24
C LYS A 77 -24.22 41.64 34.16
N PRO A 78 -25.36 42.33 33.93
CA PRO A 78 -26.20 42.06 32.78
C PRO A 78 -25.61 42.79 31.57
N GLN A 79 -25.00 42.06 30.65
CA GLN A 79 -24.65 42.58 29.33
C GLN A 79 -25.39 41.78 28.26
N GLN A 80 -26.46 42.42 27.77
CA GLN A 80 -27.02 42.19 26.45
C GLN A 80 -25.89 42.32 25.43
N GLN A 81 -25.35 41.19 24.96
CA GLN A 81 -24.53 41.15 23.77
C GLN A 81 -25.25 40.32 22.72
N GLN A 82 -25.69 41.09 21.73
CA GLN A 82 -26.12 40.73 20.39
C GLN A 82 -25.78 39.29 19.98
N GLN A 83 -26.83 38.52 19.75
CA GLN A 83 -26.83 37.40 18.82
C GLN A 83 -26.50 37.93 17.42
N GLN A 84 -25.24 38.27 17.16
CA GLN A 84 -24.73 38.23 15.80
C GLN A 84 -24.63 36.75 15.47
N GLN A 85 -25.70 36.24 14.83
CA GLN A 85 -25.66 35.02 14.05
C GLN A 85 -24.53 35.19 13.04
N GLN A 86 -23.33 34.76 13.41
CA GLN A 86 -22.30 34.42 12.44
C GLN A 86 -22.91 33.29 11.63
N GLN A 87 -23.52 33.65 10.50
CA GLN A 87 -23.66 32.74 9.39
C GLN A 87 -22.23 32.42 8.98
N VAL A 88 -21.65 31.42 9.66
CA VAL A 88 -20.47 30.71 9.19
C VAL A 88 -20.91 30.19 7.84
N GLN A 89 -20.53 30.91 6.77
CA GLN A 89 -20.61 30.39 5.42
C GLN A 89 -19.82 29.10 5.49
N GLN A 90 -20.54 27.98 5.61
CA GLN A 90 -19.98 26.66 5.42
C GLN A 90 -19.58 26.65 3.96
N VAL A 91 -18.33 27.05 3.71
CA VAL A 91 -17.69 26.86 2.42
C VAL A 91 -17.74 25.36 2.23
N ALA A 92 -18.67 24.90 1.39
CA ALA A 92 -18.81 23.48 1.10
C ALA A 92 -17.41 22.97 0.75
N PRO A 93 -16.91 21.92 1.43
CA PRO A 93 -15.58 21.41 1.18
C PRO A 93 -15.44 21.16 -0.32
N LYS A 94 -14.41 21.75 -0.94
CA LYS A 94 -14.12 21.55 -2.35
C LYS A 94 -13.87 20.06 -2.56
N LYS A 95 -14.87 19.34 -3.07
CA LYS A 95 -14.77 17.93 -3.44
C LYS A 95 -13.61 17.80 -4.42
N LEU A 96 -12.69 16.88 -4.13
CA LEU A 96 -11.53 16.66 -4.97
C LEU A 96 -11.99 15.90 -6.21
N GLU A 97 -12.04 16.59 -7.34
CA GLU A 97 -12.54 16.02 -8.59
C GLU A 97 -11.56 14.99 -9.16
N PRO A 98 -12.05 13.85 -9.68
CA PRO A 98 -11.22 12.91 -10.42
C PRO A 98 -10.47 13.61 -11.55
N LYS A 99 -9.16 13.34 -11.67
CA LYS A 99 -8.36 13.95 -12.75
C LYS A 99 -8.79 13.43 -14.11
N ARG A 100 -9.16 12.14 -14.17
CA ARG A 100 -9.54 11.46 -15.41
C ARG A 100 -10.37 10.22 -15.15
N THR A 101 -11.05 9.81 -16.21
CA THR A 101 -11.80 8.57 -16.30
C THR A 101 -11.28 7.77 -17.50
N ILE A 102 -11.01 6.49 -17.30
CA ILE A 102 -10.35 5.63 -18.29
C ILE A 102 -11.01 4.23 -18.34
N LYS A 103 -10.76 3.52 -19.43
CA LYS A 103 -11.05 2.09 -19.52
C LYS A 103 -9.98 1.26 -18.83
N LEU A 104 -10.32 0.05 -18.40
CA LEU A 104 -9.39 -0.88 -17.73
C LEU A 104 -8.09 -1.10 -18.52
N GLN A 105 -8.16 -1.19 -19.86
CA GLN A 105 -6.99 -1.42 -20.72
C GLN A 105 -5.99 -0.27 -20.70
N ALA A 106 -6.43 0.95 -20.37
CA ALA A 106 -5.59 2.14 -20.28
C ALA A 106 -4.98 2.34 -18.87
N MET A 107 -5.30 1.48 -17.91
CA MET A 107 -4.92 1.63 -16.50
C MET A 107 -3.41 1.68 -16.28
N LEU A 108 -2.64 0.77 -16.90
CA LEU A 108 -1.18 0.76 -16.71
C LEU A 108 -0.52 2.03 -17.29
N GLY A 109 -0.94 2.46 -18.49
CA GLY A 109 -0.42 3.70 -19.08
C GLY A 109 -0.78 4.94 -18.25
N ALA A 110 -1.91 4.93 -17.55
CA ALA A 110 -2.28 5.98 -16.62
C ALA A 110 -1.40 5.99 -15.35
N MET A 111 -1.01 4.81 -14.86
CA MET A 111 -0.08 4.67 -13.73
C MET A 111 1.35 5.11 -14.10
N ASP A 112 1.80 4.80 -15.32
CA ASP A 112 3.08 5.29 -15.84
C ASP A 112 3.11 6.83 -15.83
N GLN A 113 2.05 7.48 -16.34
CA GLN A 113 1.92 8.94 -16.34
C GLN A 113 1.93 9.53 -14.93
N ASP A 114 1.20 8.92 -13.98
CA ASP A 114 1.16 9.42 -12.60
C ASP A 114 2.54 9.37 -11.95
N LYS A 115 3.29 8.30 -12.19
CA LYS A 115 4.65 8.16 -11.68
C LYS A 115 5.62 9.13 -12.34
N GLU A 116 5.49 9.42 -13.63
CA GLU A 116 6.25 10.48 -14.30
C GLU A 116 5.99 11.86 -13.66
N GLU A 117 4.78 12.09 -13.14
CA GLU A 117 4.42 13.27 -12.34
C GLU A 117 4.86 13.18 -10.87
N GLY A 118 5.52 12.08 -10.46
CA GLY A 118 5.92 11.82 -9.07
C GLY A 118 4.74 11.57 -8.12
N LYS A 119 3.58 11.15 -8.66
CA LYS A 119 2.34 10.91 -7.91
C LYS A 119 1.97 9.44 -7.87
N ILE A 120 1.28 9.05 -6.81
CA ILE A 120 0.73 7.72 -6.62
C ILE A 120 -0.65 7.65 -7.26
N SER A 121 -0.94 6.58 -8.00
CA SER A 121 -2.27 6.38 -8.56
C SER A 121 -3.27 6.01 -7.47
N PHE A 122 -4.39 6.74 -7.41
CA PHE A 122 -5.56 6.33 -6.65
C PHE A 122 -6.64 5.89 -7.63
N LEU A 123 -6.84 4.58 -7.72
CA LEU A 123 -7.71 3.95 -8.70
C LEU A 123 -9.08 3.65 -8.07
N ILE A 124 -10.13 4.25 -8.61
CA ILE A 124 -11.52 3.95 -8.27
C ILE A 124 -12.07 3.02 -9.35
N ASP A 125 -12.18 1.74 -9.03
CA ASP A 125 -12.68 0.73 -9.95
C ASP A 125 -14.19 0.56 -9.83
N LYS A 126 -14.93 1.05 -10.83
CA LYS A 126 -16.38 0.85 -10.93
C LYS A 126 -16.77 -0.44 -11.66
N THR A 127 -15.81 -1.08 -12.32
CA THR A 127 -16.04 -2.31 -13.11
C THR A 127 -15.92 -3.57 -12.27
N GLY A 128 -15.18 -3.50 -11.14
CA GLY A 128 -14.83 -4.65 -10.31
C GLY A 128 -13.73 -5.54 -10.90
N ASN A 129 -13.17 -5.19 -12.06
CA ASN A 129 -12.21 -6.00 -12.79
C ASN A 129 -10.74 -5.63 -12.52
N ALA A 130 -10.45 -4.46 -11.95
CA ALA A 130 -9.07 -4.02 -11.73
C ALA A 130 -8.36 -4.88 -10.69
N TYR A 131 -9.06 -5.30 -9.64
CA TYR A 131 -8.48 -6.21 -8.63
C TYR A 131 -8.04 -7.54 -9.26
N THR A 132 -8.88 -8.15 -10.10
CA THR A 132 -8.54 -9.38 -10.84
C THR A 132 -7.38 -9.15 -11.80
N PHE A 133 -7.35 -8.01 -12.49
CA PHE A 133 -6.21 -7.65 -13.35
C PHE A 133 -4.89 -7.63 -12.56
N PHE A 134 -4.84 -6.97 -11.41
CA PHE A 134 -3.63 -6.88 -10.60
C PHE A 134 -3.21 -8.21 -9.98
N LYS A 135 -4.12 -9.17 -9.78
CA LYS A 135 -3.73 -10.53 -9.36
C LYS A 135 -2.80 -11.21 -10.36
N TYR A 136 -2.88 -10.85 -11.65
CA TYR A 136 -2.04 -11.40 -12.71
C TYR A 136 -0.88 -10.49 -13.12
N LYS A 137 -0.94 -9.21 -12.77
CA LYS A 137 -0.04 -8.16 -13.27
C LYS A 137 0.67 -7.38 -12.17
N GLY A 138 0.55 -7.79 -10.92
CA GLY A 138 1.04 -7.04 -9.78
C GLY A 138 1.11 -7.85 -8.50
N THR A 139 1.53 -7.16 -7.45
CA THR A 139 1.54 -7.63 -6.07
C THR A 139 0.47 -6.88 -5.30
N ILE A 140 -0.60 -7.58 -4.90
CA ILE A 140 -1.69 -6.98 -4.14
C ILE A 140 -1.49 -7.19 -2.64
N ILE A 141 -1.56 -6.11 -1.89
CA ILE A 141 -1.73 -6.09 -0.44
C ILE A 141 -3.21 -5.84 -0.16
N ASP A 142 -3.94 -6.91 0.16
CA ASP A 142 -5.38 -6.87 0.46
C ASP A 142 -5.61 -6.74 1.97
N ILE A 143 -5.75 -5.49 2.42
CA ILE A 143 -5.86 -5.16 3.85
C ILE A 143 -7.16 -5.72 4.44
N SER A 144 -8.26 -5.63 3.70
CA SER A 144 -9.54 -6.16 4.14
C SER A 144 -9.48 -7.68 4.33
N SER A 145 -8.83 -8.40 3.43
CA SER A 145 -8.62 -9.84 3.58
C SER A 145 -7.82 -10.19 4.85
N PHE A 146 -6.77 -9.42 5.16
CA PHE A 146 -6.00 -9.60 6.40
C PHE A 146 -6.84 -9.37 7.65
N VAL A 147 -7.58 -8.26 7.71
CA VAL A 147 -8.47 -7.93 8.85
C VAL A 147 -9.54 -9.00 9.05
N ILE A 148 -10.18 -9.47 7.98
CA ILE A 148 -11.18 -10.55 8.05
C ILE A 148 -10.55 -11.85 8.57
N THR A 149 -9.34 -12.17 8.12
CA THR A 149 -8.63 -13.39 8.56
C THR A 149 -8.29 -13.31 10.05
N GLU A 150 -7.88 -12.15 10.55
CA GLU A 150 -7.60 -11.92 11.97
C GLU A 150 -8.84 -12.12 12.85
N GLN A 151 -9.98 -11.59 12.41
CA GLN A 151 -11.25 -11.72 13.10
C GLN A 151 -11.73 -13.18 13.17
N ASN A 152 -11.53 -13.95 12.10
CA ASN A 152 -12.04 -15.32 12.00
C ASN A 152 -11.13 -16.38 12.64
N GLN A 153 -9.81 -16.22 12.57
CA GLN A 153 -8.85 -17.27 12.96
C GLN A 153 -8.14 -16.97 14.29
N GLY A 154 -8.13 -15.71 14.73
CA GLY A 154 -7.45 -15.28 15.96
C GLY A 154 -5.92 -15.32 15.85
N LYS A 155 -5.27 -14.18 16.16
CA LYS A 155 -3.81 -14.03 16.35
C LYS A 155 -2.89 -14.23 15.13
N ASN A 156 -3.25 -13.64 13.98
CA ASN A 156 -2.36 -13.56 12.80
C ASN A 156 -1.93 -12.13 12.43
N HIS A 157 -2.16 -11.15 13.31
CA HIS A 157 -1.93 -9.73 12.97
C HIS A 157 -0.47 -9.44 12.63
N GLU A 158 0.47 -9.84 13.50
CA GLU A 158 1.90 -9.66 13.25
C GLU A 158 2.36 -10.40 11.98
N GLU A 159 1.81 -11.58 11.70
CA GLU A 159 2.11 -12.35 10.49
C GLU A 159 1.57 -11.65 9.23
N ASN A 160 0.38 -11.06 9.29
CA ASN A 160 -0.22 -10.31 8.19
C ASN A 160 0.54 -9.00 7.92
N VAL A 161 0.94 -8.28 8.98
CA VAL A 161 1.77 -7.07 8.85
C VAL A 161 3.13 -7.42 8.24
N GLU A 162 3.77 -8.51 8.69
CA GLU A 162 5.02 -9.00 8.11
C GLU A 162 4.85 -9.47 6.66
N LYS A 163 3.73 -10.14 6.33
CA LYS A 163 3.41 -10.55 4.97
C LYS A 163 3.24 -9.34 4.06
N ALA A 164 2.54 -8.30 4.52
CA ALA A 164 2.40 -7.05 3.79
C ALA A 164 3.76 -6.36 3.57
N ARG A 165 4.61 -6.29 4.61
CA ARG A 165 5.99 -5.76 4.48
C ARG A 165 6.77 -6.51 3.40
N LYS A 166 6.73 -7.84 3.40
CA LYS A 166 7.37 -8.68 2.37
C LYS A 166 6.83 -8.39 0.97
N CYS A 167 5.53 -8.14 0.82
CA CYS A 167 4.95 -7.71 -0.45
C CYS A 167 5.52 -6.36 -0.92
N VAL A 168 5.73 -5.39 -0.01
CA VAL A 168 6.39 -4.11 -0.35
C VAL A 168 7.84 -4.34 -0.80
N VAL A 169 8.61 -5.13 -0.05
CA VAL A 169 10.00 -5.47 -0.40
C VAL A 169 10.07 -6.17 -1.76
N TYR A 170 9.20 -7.13 -2.00
CA TYR A 170 9.11 -7.83 -3.28
C TYR A 170 8.73 -6.87 -4.42
N GLY A 171 7.79 -5.94 -4.20
CA GLY A 171 7.45 -4.92 -5.19
C GLY A 171 8.65 -4.06 -5.58
N LEU A 172 9.44 -3.61 -4.60
CA LEU A 172 10.68 -2.86 -4.81
C LEU A 172 11.72 -3.68 -5.58
N GLU A 173 11.92 -4.95 -5.20
CA GLU A 173 12.88 -5.86 -5.85
C GLU A 173 12.47 -6.20 -7.29
N ALA A 174 11.20 -6.54 -7.49
CA ALA A 174 10.68 -7.00 -8.76
C ALA A 174 10.44 -5.88 -9.76
N GLY A 175 10.19 -4.65 -9.29
CA GLY A 175 9.77 -3.51 -10.11
C GLY A 175 8.34 -3.67 -10.63
N ASP A 176 7.48 -4.27 -9.82
CA ASP A 176 6.12 -4.68 -10.20
C ASP A 176 5.07 -3.62 -9.83
N ASN A 177 3.80 -3.85 -10.16
CA ASN A 177 2.67 -3.04 -9.70
C ASN A 177 2.31 -3.42 -8.26
N LEU A 178 2.78 -2.64 -7.29
CA LEU A 178 2.43 -2.79 -5.88
C LEU A 178 1.10 -2.09 -5.57
N VAL A 179 0.07 -2.86 -5.28
CA VAL A 179 -1.30 -2.34 -5.12
C VAL A 179 -1.81 -2.56 -3.70
N PHE A 180 -2.13 -1.47 -3.02
CA PHE A 180 -2.84 -1.49 -1.74
C PHE A 180 -4.33 -1.49 -2.02
N SER A 181 -4.94 -2.68 -1.93
CA SER A 181 -6.38 -2.84 -2.13
C SER A 181 -7.12 -2.48 -0.85
N THR A 182 -8.06 -1.55 -0.97
CA THR A 182 -8.90 -1.04 0.11
C THR A 182 -10.37 -1.08 -0.32
N ASP A 183 -11.26 -1.15 0.65
CA ASP A 183 -12.70 -1.04 0.51
C ASP A 183 -13.24 -0.06 1.57
N ILE A 184 -14.56 0.15 1.58
CA ILE A 184 -15.18 1.10 2.52
C ILE A 184 -15.14 0.60 3.96
N ALA A 185 -14.94 -0.70 4.19
CA ALA A 185 -14.79 -1.30 5.51
C ALA A 185 -13.32 -1.39 5.95
N THR A 186 -12.36 -1.08 5.07
CA THR A 186 -10.94 -1.14 5.36
C THR A 186 -10.61 -0.28 6.57
N THR A 187 -9.84 -0.88 7.47
CA THR A 187 -9.37 -0.23 8.69
C THR A 187 -8.36 0.87 8.33
N ASN A 188 -8.19 1.82 9.23
CA ASN A 188 -7.13 2.81 9.13
C ASN A 188 -5.78 2.11 8.92
N LEU A 189 -5.02 2.50 7.88
CA LEU A 189 -3.77 1.82 7.54
C LEU A 189 -2.70 2.05 8.61
N ASN A 190 -2.68 3.23 9.25
CA ASN A 190 -1.75 3.52 10.34
C ASN A 190 -2.01 2.63 11.54
N GLU A 191 -3.29 2.33 11.83
CA GLU A 191 -3.66 1.40 12.88
C GLU A 191 -3.33 -0.05 12.53
N PHE A 192 -3.66 -0.48 11.31
CA PHE A 192 -3.38 -1.84 10.85
C PHE A 192 -1.89 -2.13 10.84
N PHE A 193 -1.07 -1.22 10.33
CA PHE A 193 0.35 -1.48 10.19
C PHE A 193 1.16 -1.22 11.45
N LYS A 194 0.68 -0.36 12.37
CA LYS A 194 1.32 0.12 13.61
C LYS A 194 2.66 -0.54 13.95
N SER A 195 3.69 -0.21 13.17
CA SER A 195 5.02 -0.82 13.21
C SER A 195 6.05 0.16 12.67
N ASP A 196 7.31 -0.05 13.05
CA ASP A 196 8.39 0.89 12.75
C ASP A 196 8.73 1.00 11.25
N TRP A 197 8.38 -0.02 10.46
CA TRP A 197 8.63 -0.05 9.02
C TRP A 197 7.62 0.78 8.23
N TYR A 198 6.41 0.93 8.75
CA TYR A 198 5.32 1.59 8.04
C TYR A 198 5.31 3.09 8.34
N LYS A 199 5.77 3.87 7.35
CA LYS A 199 5.62 5.32 7.33
C LYS A 199 4.89 5.72 6.05
N PRO A 200 3.60 6.09 6.11
CA PRO A 200 2.80 6.41 4.93
C PRO A 200 3.48 7.42 4.00
N GLU A 201 4.09 8.45 4.59
CA GLU A 201 4.73 9.55 3.86
C GLU A 201 5.94 9.08 3.05
N ALA A 202 6.59 8.00 3.47
CA ALA A 202 7.67 7.39 2.72
C ALA A 202 7.15 6.35 1.72
N ILE A 203 6.19 5.51 2.11
CA ILE A 203 5.65 4.45 1.24
C ILE A 203 4.93 5.03 0.02
N PHE A 204 4.13 6.08 0.21
CA PHE A 204 3.38 6.74 -0.86
C PHE A 204 4.15 7.93 -1.46
N ASN A 205 5.48 7.79 -1.54
CA ASN A 205 6.39 8.73 -2.18
C ASN A 205 7.52 7.95 -2.86
N TYR A 206 7.61 8.01 -4.19
CA TYR A 206 8.60 7.25 -4.94
C TYR A 206 10.04 7.60 -4.55
N GLU A 207 10.34 8.87 -4.28
CA GLU A 207 11.70 9.30 -3.92
C GLU A 207 12.11 8.74 -2.54
N GLU A 208 11.18 8.76 -1.58
CA GLU A 208 11.45 8.30 -0.22
C GLU A 208 11.46 6.76 -0.10
N ILE A 209 10.51 6.05 -0.71
CA ILE A 209 10.48 4.58 -0.63
C ILE A 209 11.69 3.95 -1.33
N THR A 210 12.23 4.59 -2.37
CA THR A 210 13.43 4.16 -3.07
C THR A 210 14.72 4.72 -2.46
N ASN A 211 14.63 5.52 -1.39
CA ASN A 211 15.77 6.06 -0.69
C ASN A 211 16.49 4.95 0.10
N PRO A 212 17.79 4.71 -0.14
CA PRO A 212 18.56 3.67 0.54
C PRO A 212 18.63 3.84 2.05
N LYS A 213 18.60 5.08 2.54
CA LYS A 213 18.56 5.35 3.98
C LYS A 213 17.24 4.89 4.58
N TYR A 214 16.13 5.03 3.85
CA TYR A 214 14.82 4.62 4.31
C TYR A 214 14.66 3.10 4.25
N PHE A 215 14.76 2.50 3.07
CA PHE A 215 14.41 1.09 2.92
C PHE A 215 15.36 0.16 3.67
N ARG A 216 16.65 0.49 3.80
CA ARG A 216 17.58 -0.35 4.61
C ARG A 216 17.39 -0.20 6.11
N ALA A 217 16.98 0.98 6.58
CA ALA A 217 16.81 1.24 8.02
C ALA A 217 15.45 0.77 8.55
N HIS A 218 14.42 0.79 7.71
CA HIS A 218 13.05 0.59 8.15
C HIS A 218 12.38 -0.62 7.51
N LEU A 219 12.68 -0.96 6.26
CA LEU A 219 11.90 -1.93 5.51
C LEU A 219 12.59 -3.30 5.39
N LEU A 220 13.86 -3.33 5.02
CA LEU A 220 14.63 -4.56 4.80
C LEU A 220 15.10 -5.16 6.11
N LYS A 221 14.98 -6.49 6.19
CA LYS A 221 15.71 -7.27 7.18
C LYS A 221 17.15 -7.54 6.68
N PRO A 222 18.13 -7.77 7.58
CA PRO A 222 19.51 -8.03 7.18
C PRO A 222 19.69 -9.17 6.16
N GLU A 223 18.83 -10.18 6.21
CA GLU A 223 18.82 -11.33 5.28
C GLU A 223 18.20 -11.05 3.91
N GLU A 224 17.48 -9.93 3.76
CA GLU A 224 16.82 -9.48 2.54
C GLU A 224 17.67 -8.46 1.76
N ASP A 225 18.67 -7.84 2.40
CA ASP A 225 19.60 -6.92 1.74
C ASP A 225 20.60 -7.70 0.87
N LYS A 226 20.11 -8.18 -0.27
CA LYS A 226 20.88 -8.90 -1.29
C LYS A 226 20.32 -8.59 -2.69
N ASP A 227 21.16 -8.73 -3.70
CA ASP A 227 20.72 -8.70 -5.10
C ASP A 227 20.18 -10.07 -5.56
N GLY A 228 19.77 -10.15 -6.83
CA GLY A 228 19.30 -11.39 -7.46
C GLY A 228 20.36 -12.49 -7.60
N PHE A 229 21.64 -12.19 -7.37
CA PHE A 229 22.73 -13.16 -7.31
C PHE A 229 23.09 -13.58 -5.88
N GLY A 230 22.43 -12.99 -4.87
CA GLY A 230 22.69 -13.24 -3.46
C GLY A 230 23.84 -12.44 -2.85
N ASN A 231 24.37 -11.43 -3.55
CA ASN A 231 25.41 -10.55 -3.01
C ASN A 231 24.82 -9.64 -1.93
N LYS A 232 25.32 -9.77 -0.70
CA LYS A 232 24.83 -9.00 0.46
C LYS A 232 25.12 -7.50 0.31
N GLY A 233 24.20 -6.66 0.77
CA GLY A 233 24.31 -5.19 0.73
C GLY A 233 23.94 -4.56 -0.63
N GLN A 234 23.55 -5.38 -1.61
CA GLN A 234 23.31 -4.97 -3.00
C GLN A 234 21.82 -4.94 -3.39
N PHE A 235 20.89 -4.98 -2.41
CA PHE A 235 19.48 -4.76 -2.73
C PHE A 235 19.31 -3.35 -3.30
N TRP A 236 18.63 -3.23 -4.45
CA TRP A 236 18.30 -1.94 -5.05
C TRP A 236 16.89 -1.95 -5.66
N PRO A 237 16.02 -1.00 -5.29
CA PRO A 237 14.70 -0.87 -5.89
C PRO A 237 14.78 -0.69 -7.40
N LYS A 238 13.92 -1.39 -8.13
CA LYS A 238 13.78 -1.24 -9.57
C LYS A 238 13.00 0.02 -9.92
N LYS A 239 13.41 0.68 -11.00
CA LYS A 239 12.79 1.91 -11.49
C LYS A 239 11.39 1.66 -12.05
N GLU A 240 11.06 0.43 -12.40
CA GLU A 240 9.79 0.02 -12.98
C GLU A 240 8.66 -0.08 -11.94
N LEU A 241 8.96 0.00 -10.63
CA LEU A 241 7.97 -0.04 -9.57
C LEU A 241 6.84 0.97 -9.80
N HIS A 242 5.60 0.50 -9.70
CA HIS A 242 4.42 1.35 -9.58
C HIS A 242 3.74 1.09 -8.25
N ILE A 243 3.26 2.14 -7.60
CA ILE A 243 2.49 2.04 -6.37
C ILE A 243 1.10 2.61 -6.66
N ALA A 244 0.06 1.88 -6.25
CA ALA A 244 -1.32 2.34 -6.36
C ALA A 244 -2.13 2.01 -5.11
N LEU A 245 -3.10 2.89 -4.82
CA LEU A 245 -4.24 2.57 -3.98
C LEU A 245 -5.40 2.17 -4.89
N LEU A 246 -5.98 1.00 -4.63
CA LEU A 246 -7.15 0.53 -5.34
C LEU A 246 -8.36 0.54 -4.42
N TYR A 247 -9.45 1.13 -4.88
CA TYR A 247 -10.75 1.08 -4.25
C TYR A 247 -11.79 0.56 -5.26
N THR A 248 -12.41 -0.58 -4.97
CA THR A 248 -13.51 -1.10 -5.79
C THR A 248 -14.85 -0.55 -5.30
N GLN A 249 -15.47 0.29 -6.12
CA GLN A 249 -16.75 0.93 -5.80
C GLN A 249 -17.89 -0.05 -6.05
N LYS A 250 -18.66 -0.39 -5.00
CA LYS A 250 -19.81 -1.29 -5.12
C LYS A 250 -21.08 -0.51 -5.51
N GLU A 251 -21.44 0.53 -4.75
CA GLU A 251 -22.60 1.41 -5.00
C GLU A 251 -22.40 2.77 -4.29
N GLY A 252 -23.14 3.79 -4.70
CA GLY A 252 -23.21 5.09 -4.03
C GLY A 252 -22.15 6.12 -4.46
N GLU A 253 -22.18 7.30 -3.84
CA GLU A 253 -21.15 8.32 -4.06
C GLU A 253 -19.86 7.97 -3.31
N PHE A 254 -18.72 8.17 -3.96
CA PHE A 254 -17.41 8.07 -3.32
C PHE A 254 -16.93 9.45 -2.87
N ASP A 255 -16.65 9.60 -1.58
CA ASP A 255 -16.00 10.78 -1.01
C ASP A 255 -14.52 10.46 -0.78
N PHE A 256 -13.67 11.02 -1.65
CA PHE A 256 -12.23 10.80 -1.61
C PHE A 256 -11.57 11.31 -0.33
N GLU A 257 -11.95 12.50 0.15
CA GLU A 257 -11.32 13.07 1.35
C GLU A 257 -11.70 12.29 2.59
N GLN A 258 -12.98 11.90 2.69
CA GLN A 258 -13.45 11.05 3.78
C GLN A 258 -12.75 9.68 3.76
N HIS A 259 -12.58 9.09 2.58
CA HIS A 259 -11.91 7.80 2.43
C HIS A 259 -10.43 7.89 2.82
N LEU A 260 -9.69 8.89 2.35
CA LEU A 260 -8.30 9.09 2.76
C LEU A 260 -8.17 9.34 4.27
N ASN A 261 -9.05 10.14 4.86
CA ASN A 261 -9.07 10.36 6.31
C ASN A 261 -9.29 9.05 7.07
N LYS A 262 -10.23 8.21 6.61
CA LYS A 262 -10.46 6.89 7.19
C LYS A 262 -9.23 6.00 7.10
N LEU A 263 -8.52 6.01 5.98
CA LEU A 263 -7.27 5.28 5.79
C LEU A 263 -6.09 5.86 6.59
N GLY A 264 -6.22 7.07 7.15
CA GLY A 264 -5.13 7.78 7.84
C GLY A 264 -4.11 8.41 6.89
N LEU A 265 -4.53 8.76 5.67
CA LEU A 265 -3.72 9.30 4.59
C LEU A 265 -4.12 10.72 4.18
N ASP A 266 -4.89 11.43 5.01
CA ASP A 266 -5.39 12.78 4.76
C ASP A 266 -4.28 13.79 4.44
N LYS A 267 -3.15 13.68 5.14
CA LYS A 267 -1.95 14.54 4.93
C LYS A 267 -1.28 14.30 3.58
N LEU A 268 -1.58 13.18 2.93
CA LEU A 268 -0.99 12.75 1.66
C LEU A 268 -1.88 13.01 0.46
N LYS A 269 -3.01 13.71 0.62
CA LYS A 269 -3.96 13.95 -0.48
C LYS A 269 -3.31 14.52 -1.75
N ASN A 270 -2.30 15.38 -1.61
CA ASN A 270 -1.60 15.98 -2.74
C ASN A 270 -0.59 15.04 -3.43
N GLN A 271 -0.36 13.83 -2.89
CA GLN A 271 0.49 12.81 -3.51
C GLN A 271 -0.28 11.88 -4.43
N PHE A 272 -1.61 11.95 -4.43
CA PHE A 272 -2.45 11.04 -5.21
C PHE A 272 -3.01 11.70 -6.47
N ILE A 273 -3.08 10.94 -7.55
CA ILE A 273 -3.91 11.26 -8.71
C ILE A 273 -5.10 10.31 -8.74
N VAL A 274 -6.30 10.89 -8.64
CA VAL A 274 -7.55 10.14 -8.65
C VAL A 274 -7.94 9.81 -10.09
N THR A 275 -8.09 8.51 -10.37
CA THR A 275 -8.49 7.96 -11.66
C THR A 275 -9.70 7.06 -11.48
N ILE A 276 -10.77 7.31 -12.24
CA ILE A 276 -11.93 6.41 -12.30
C ILE A 276 -11.73 5.41 -13.44
N ILE A 277 -11.98 4.13 -13.16
CA ILE A 277 -12.00 3.06 -14.15
C ILE A 277 -13.47 2.70 -14.40
N GLU A 278 -13.91 2.85 -15.65
CA GLU A 278 -15.25 2.50 -16.14
C GLU A 278 -15.17 1.82 -17.52
N ASP A 279 -16.29 1.27 -18.01
CA ASP A 279 -16.33 0.40 -19.21
C ASP A 279 -16.03 1.09 -20.56
#